data_AF-A0A6N2EN86-F1
#
_entry.id   AF-A0A6N2EN86-F1
#
_cell.length_a   1.000
_cell.length_b   1.000
_cell.length_c   1.000
_cell.angle_alpha   90.00
_cell.angle_beta   90.00
_cell.angle_gamma   90.00
#
_symmetry.space_group_name_H-M   'P 1'
#
loop_
_entity.id
_entity.type
_entity.pdbx_description
1 polymer ?
#
loop_
_entity_poly.entity_id
_entity_poly.type
_entity_poly.pdbx_seq_one_letter_code
_entity_poly.pdbx_strand_id
1 'polypeptide(L)'
;PGEDARALTLELLLRVWQRSDEGALQRAAGGASLQLLVMPMEVMNAQLPVLKATWLAGGDTDTTLQRLQALASRSWQVSVAKYEPVTFTPQPSSATV
;
A
#
# COMPACT_ATOMS: atom_id res chain seq x y z
N PRO A 1 -21.66 17.05 3.24
CA PRO A 1 -20.53 16.53 4.05
C PRO A 1 -19.25 17.31 3.75
N GLY A 2 -18.55 17.82 4.77
CA GLY A 2 -17.28 18.56 4.63
C GLY A 2 -16.04 17.67 4.74
N GLU A 3 -14.84 18.26 4.83
CA GLU A 3 -13.57 17.52 4.93
C GLU A 3 -13.53 16.53 6.09
N ASP A 4 -14.09 16.89 7.26
CA ASP A 4 -14.12 16.01 8.44
C ASP A 4 -14.87 14.71 8.17
N ALA A 5 -16.00 14.79 7.47
CA ALA A 5 -16.78 13.60 7.11
C ALA A 5 -16.02 12.71 6.11
N ARG A 6 -15.24 13.30 5.20
CA ARG A 6 -14.38 12.58 4.25
C ARG A 6 -13.22 11.91 4.97
N ALA A 7 -12.56 12.62 5.89
CA ALA A 7 -11.46 12.08 6.70
C ALA A 7 -11.94 10.90 7.56
N LEU A 8 -13.07 11.06 8.25
CA LEU A 8 -13.67 9.98 9.05
C LEU A 8 -14.07 8.78 8.20
N THR A 9 -14.67 9.00 7.03
CA THR A 9 -15.03 7.91 6.10
C THR A 9 -13.79 7.15 5.63
N LEU A 10 -12.71 7.87 5.28
CA LEU A 10 -11.45 7.26 4.88
C LEU A 10 -10.86 6.43 6.03
N GLU A 11 -10.85 6.96 7.25
CA GLU A 11 -10.36 6.26 8.43
C GLU A 11 -11.16 4.98 8.72
N LEU A 12 -12.49 5.04 8.59
CA LEU A 12 -13.36 3.87 8.75
C LEU A 12 -13.08 2.81 7.68
N LEU A 13 -12.87 3.20 6.42
CA LEU A 13 -12.50 2.28 5.34
C LEU A 13 -11.15 1.60 5.63
N LEU A 14 -10.17 2.35 6.14
CA LEU A 14 -8.88 1.80 6.54
C LEU A 14 -9.01 0.79 7.68
N ARG A 15 -9.85 1.08 8.69
CA ARG A 15 -10.12 0.15 9.80
C ARG A 15 -10.83 -1.12 9.34
N VAL A 16 -11.81 -1.02 8.44
CA VAL A 16 -12.48 -2.19 7.83
C VAL A 16 -11.47 -3.06 7.10
N TRP A 17 -10.59 -2.42 6.33
CA TRP A 17 -9.52 -3.11 5.63
C TRP A 17 -8.54 -3.82 6.58
N GLN A 18 -8.17 -3.23 7.72
CA GLN A 18 -7.29 -3.89 8.70
C GLN A 18 -7.91 -5.10 9.39
N ARG A 19 -9.20 -5.05 9.68
CA ARG A 19 -9.91 -6.17 10.30
C ARG A 19 -10.08 -7.38 9.38
N SER A 20 -9.71 -7.26 8.10
CA SER A 20 -9.72 -8.41 7.19
C SER A 20 -8.82 -9.54 7.69
N ASP A 21 -7.69 -9.24 8.34
CA ASP A 21 -6.83 -10.30 8.93
C ASP A 21 -7.52 -11.16 10.01
N GLU A 22 -8.58 -10.66 10.65
CA GLU A 22 -9.36 -11.40 11.65
C GLU A 22 -10.40 -12.34 11.02
N GLY A 23 -10.60 -12.27 9.70
CA GLY A 23 -11.61 -13.02 8.95
C GLY A 23 -11.02 -14.06 7.99
N ALA A 24 -11.91 -14.72 7.24
CA ALA A 24 -11.52 -15.69 6.21
C ALA A 24 -10.80 -15.05 5.01
N LEU A 25 -10.98 -13.74 4.80
CA LEU A 25 -10.29 -12.96 3.77
C LEU A 25 -9.17 -12.15 4.43
N GLN A 26 -7.93 -12.57 4.27
CA GLN A 26 -6.77 -11.94 4.91
C GLN A 26 -5.95 -11.11 3.91
N ARG A 27 -5.11 -10.21 4.43
CA ARG A 27 -4.23 -9.39 3.60
C ARG A 27 -2.99 -10.18 3.18
N ALA A 28 -2.75 -10.27 1.88
CA ALA A 28 -1.65 -11.06 1.31
C ALA A 28 -0.24 -10.62 1.77
N ALA A 29 -0.06 -9.35 2.17
CA ALA A 29 1.22 -8.80 2.62
C ALA A 29 1.19 -8.30 4.08
N GLY A 30 0.20 -8.72 4.88
CA GLY A 30 0.02 -8.25 6.26
C GLY A 30 0.12 -6.73 6.39
N GLY A 31 1.03 -6.25 7.26
CA GLY A 31 1.27 -4.81 7.48
C GLY A 31 1.76 -4.04 6.25
N ALA A 32 2.37 -4.68 5.25
CA ALA A 32 2.83 -4.04 4.02
C ALA A 32 1.74 -3.96 2.94
N SER A 33 0.53 -4.40 3.24
CA SER A 33 -0.57 -4.46 2.26
C SER A 33 -1.18 -3.09 1.93
N LEU A 34 -0.82 -2.04 2.68
CA LEU A 34 -1.20 -0.66 2.38
C LEU A 34 0.04 0.22 2.34
N GLN A 35 0.37 0.66 1.13
CA GLN A 35 1.51 1.53 0.86
C GLN A 35 1.06 2.76 0.08
N LEU A 36 1.64 3.90 0.44
CA LEU A 36 1.56 5.12 -0.35
C LEU A 36 2.89 5.26 -1.10
N LEU A 37 2.82 5.42 -2.41
CA LEU A 37 3.99 5.48 -3.29
C LEU A 37 3.93 6.76 -4.12
N VAL A 38 5.09 7.39 -4.29
CA VAL A 38 5.29 8.46 -5.27
C VAL A 38 6.19 7.89 -6.36
N MET A 39 5.77 8.00 -7.62
CA MET A 39 6.53 7.54 -8.77
C MET A 39 6.26 8.43 -10.00
N PRO A 40 7.17 8.50 -10.98
CA PRO A 40 6.93 9.20 -12.24
C PRO A 40 5.72 8.63 -12.97
N MET A 41 4.95 9.50 -13.65
CA MET A 41 3.73 9.08 -14.35
C MET A 41 4.02 8.09 -15.48
N GLU A 42 5.17 8.24 -16.14
CA GLU A 42 5.65 7.36 -17.21
C GLU A 42 5.90 5.94 -16.68
N VAL A 43 6.55 5.84 -15.51
CA VAL A 43 6.79 4.56 -14.82
C VAL A 43 5.48 3.94 -14.36
N MET A 44 4.58 4.75 -13.80
CA MET A 44 3.25 4.30 -13.37
C MET A 44 2.45 3.71 -14.55
N ASN A 45 2.46 4.35 -15.71
CA ASN A 45 1.69 3.89 -16.86
C ASN A 45 2.33 2.68 -17.56
N ALA A 46 3.66 2.64 -17.65
CA ALA A 46 4.36 1.59 -18.39
C ALA A 46 4.63 0.32 -17.56
N GLN A 47 5.04 0.48 -16.30
CA GLN A 47 5.59 -0.63 -15.50
C GLN A 47 4.60 -1.19 -14.48
N LEU A 48 3.75 -0.33 -13.88
CA LEU A 48 2.82 -0.78 -12.84
C LEU A 48 1.80 -1.83 -13.35
N PRO A 49 1.21 -1.70 -14.56
CA PRO A 49 0.30 -2.72 -15.09
C PRO A 49 1.00 -4.08 -15.31
N VAL A 50 2.25 -4.06 -15.77
CA VAL A 50 3.06 -5.26 -16.02
C VAL A 50 3.39 -5.96 -14.70
N LEU A 51 3.81 -5.18 -13.69
CA LEU A 51 4.07 -5.69 -12.34
C LEU A 51 2.82 -6.33 -11.73
N LYS A 52 1.67 -5.66 -11.83
CA LYS A 52 0.38 -6.19 -11.37
C LYS A 52 0.00 -7.48 -12.08
N ALA A 53 0.11 -7.53 -13.41
CA ALA A 53 -0.22 -8.74 -14.18
C ALA A 53 0.68 -9.93 -13.79
N THR A 54 1.97 -9.66 -13.59
CA THR A 54 2.94 -10.67 -13.12
C THR A 54 2.57 -11.21 -11.74
N TRP A 55 2.21 -10.32 -10.81
CA TRP A 55 1.78 -10.70 -9.47
C TRP A 55 0.50 -11.53 -9.48
N LEU A 56 -0.51 -11.14 -10.28
CA LEU A 56 -1.76 -11.89 -10.39
C LEU A 56 -1.55 -13.29 -10.98
N ALA A 57 -0.58 -13.46 -11.87
CA ALA A 57 -0.27 -14.76 -12.47
C ALA A 57 0.58 -15.66 -11.55
N GLY A 58 1.51 -15.08 -10.77
CA GLY A 58 2.49 -15.84 -9.99
C GLY A 58 2.23 -15.89 -8.48
N GLY A 59 1.48 -14.94 -7.92
CA GLY A 59 1.20 -14.84 -6.47
C GLY A 59 2.41 -14.44 -5.60
N ASP A 60 3.59 -14.23 -6.18
CA ASP A 60 4.81 -13.86 -5.43
C ASP A 60 4.73 -12.41 -4.95
N THR A 61 4.21 -12.26 -3.74
CA THR A 61 3.95 -10.97 -3.10
C THR A 61 5.25 -10.28 -2.68
N ASP A 62 6.24 -11.01 -2.17
CA ASP A 62 7.50 -10.42 -1.69
C ASP A 62 8.31 -9.82 -2.83
N THR A 63 8.49 -10.57 -3.93
CA THR A 63 9.18 -10.06 -5.13
C THR A 63 8.44 -8.86 -5.72
N THR A 64 7.10 -8.91 -5.70
CA THR A 64 6.27 -7.81 -6.22
C THR A 64 6.47 -6.54 -5.40
N LEU A 65 6.47 -6.64 -4.07
CA LEU A 65 6.69 -5.50 -3.19
C LEU A 65 8.08 -4.90 -3.34
N GLN A 66 9.13 -5.73 -3.47
CA GLN A 66 10.49 -5.25 -3.71
C GLN A 66 10.58 -4.47 -5.02
N ARG A 67 10.01 -5.01 -6.10
CA ARG A 67 9.98 -4.32 -7.40
C ARG A 67 9.16 -3.03 -7.33
N LEU A 68 8.01 -3.07 -6.66
CA LEU A 68 7.17 -1.89 -6.50
C LEU A 68 7.89 -0.76 -5.76
N GLN A 69 8.67 -1.09 -4.72
CA GLN A 69 9.52 -0.12 -4.02
C GLN A 69 10.63 0.43 -4.91
N ALA A 70 11.24 -0.39 -5.77
CA ALA A 70 12.27 0.06 -6.70
C ALA A 70 11.76 1.04 -7.77
N LEU A 71 10.46 0.98 -8.10
CA LEU A 71 9.82 1.92 -9.02
C LEU A 71 9.41 3.25 -8.37
N ALA A 72 9.32 3.29 -7.04
CA ALA A 72 8.89 4.46 -6.29
C ALA A 72 10.07 5.35 -5.91
N SER A 73 9.94 6.66 -6.11
CA SER A 73 10.90 7.64 -5.62
C SER A 73 10.75 7.87 -4.11
N ARG A 74 9.54 7.69 -3.57
CA ARG A 74 9.26 7.70 -2.13
C ARG A 74 8.16 6.71 -1.81
N SER A 75 8.24 6.10 -0.64
CA SER A 75 7.26 5.13 -0.16
C SER A 75 7.00 5.29 1.34
N TRP A 76 5.76 5.06 1.72
CA TRP A 76 5.33 4.99 3.11
C TRP A 76 4.50 3.74 3.32
N GLN A 77 4.73 3.08 4.44
CA GLN A 77 3.78 2.14 5.01
C GLN A 77 2.69 2.94 5.73
N VAL A 78 1.43 2.60 5.48
CA VAL A 78 0.30 3.24 6.14
C VAL A 78 -0.25 2.28 7.19
N SER A 79 -0.27 2.72 8.44
CA SER A 79 -0.84 1.98 9.55
C SER A 79 -1.96 2.76 10.23
N VAL A 80 -2.92 2.02 10.75
CA VAL A 80 -4.02 2.52 11.58
C VAL A 80 -4.11 1.60 12.80
N ALA A 81 -4.48 2.14 13.95
CA ALA A 81 -4.80 1.30 15.10
C ALA A 81 -6.13 1.79 15.70
N LYS A 82 -6.76 0.92 16.49
CA LYS A 82 -8.04 1.25 17.11
C LYS A 82 -7.86 2.46 18.02
N TYR A 83 -8.63 3.52 17.76
CA TYR A 83 -8.56 4.81 18.48
C TYR A 83 -7.29 5.63 18.25
N GLU A 84 -6.48 5.29 17.26
CA GLU A 84 -5.30 6.06 16.87
C GLU A 84 -5.48 6.70 15.48
N PRO A 85 -4.83 7.86 15.24
CA PRO A 85 -4.82 8.45 13.91
C PRO A 85 -4.03 7.59 12.91
N VAL A 86 -4.31 7.80 11.62
CA VAL A 86 -3.54 7.18 10.53
C VAL A 86 -2.09 7.63 10.61
N THR A 87 -1.17 6.66 10.58
CA THR A 87 0.28 6.89 10.63
C THR A 87 0.93 6.53 9.30
N PHE A 88 1.90 7.34 8.88
CA PHE A 88 2.69 7.13 7.67
C PHE A 88 4.15 6.93 8.05
N THR A 89 4.63 5.68 7.97
CA THR A 89 6.02 5.34 8.27
C THR A 89 6.82 5.31 6.97
N PRO A 90 7.77 6.25 6.74
CA PRO A 90 8.59 6.24 5.54
C PRO A 90 9.38 4.94 5.44
N GLN A 91 9.44 4.37 4.24
CA GLN A 91 10.20 3.16 3.97
C GLN A 91 11.53 3.55 3.29
N PRO A 92 12.63 2.82 3.59
CA PRO A 92 13.90 3.08 2.93
C PRO A 92 13.76 2.83 1.43
N SER A 93 14.20 3.79 0.61
CA SER A 93 14.26 3.60 -0.83
C SER A 93 15.38 2.61 -1.14
N SER A 94 15.04 1.47 -1.76
CA SER A 94 16.04 0.48 -2.21
C SER A 94 16.82 0.92 -3.46
N ALA A 95 16.79 2.22 -3.81
CA ALA A 95 17.56 2.79 -4.90
C ALA A 95 19.05 2.79 -4.54
N THR A 96 19.72 1.66 -4.80
CA THR A 96 21.17 1.59 -4.82
C THR A 96 21.65 2.21 -6.13
N VAL A 97 22.59 3.14 -6.00
CA VAL A 97 23.33 3.85 -7.06
C VAL A 97 24.01 2.90 -8.02
#